data_AF-A0A6L7WSB0-F1
#
_entry.id   AF-A0A6L7WSB0-F1
#
_cell.length_a   1.000
_cell.length_b   1.000
_cell.length_c   1.000
_cell.angle_alpha   90.00
_cell.angle_beta   90.00
_cell.angle_gamma   90.00
#
_symmetry.space_group_name_H-M   'P 1'
#
loop_
_entity.id
_entity.type
_entity.pdbx_description
1 polymer ?
#
loop_
_entity_poly.entity_id
_entity_poly.type
_entity_poly.pdbx_seq_one_letter_code
_entity_poly.pdbx_strand_id
1 'polypeptide(L)'
;MPLTNAEKQRRWRERRAAGTPVVRYVKAAEPKRSRPQRWRAAVATLRELQESYQTWRDNLPESLEDSATAELLDAVIAVDLDQLDIELPKGFGRD
;
A
#
# COMPACT_ATOMS: atom_id res chain seq x y z
N MET A 1 30.52 -36.70 17.21
CA MET A 1 29.31 -37.53 17.12
C MET A 1 28.11 -36.64 16.85
N PRO A 2 27.31 -36.88 15.80
CA PRO A 2 26.06 -36.15 15.59
C PRO A 2 25.06 -36.47 16.70
N LEU A 3 24.38 -35.45 17.27
CA LEU A 3 23.36 -35.67 18.30
C LEU A 3 22.25 -36.59 17.77
N THR A 4 21.88 -37.57 18.57
CA THR A 4 20.74 -38.45 18.32
C THR A 4 19.42 -37.66 18.41
N ASN A 5 18.35 -38.19 17.82
CA ASN A 5 17.04 -37.54 17.87
C ASN A 5 16.51 -37.38 19.30
N ALA A 6 16.82 -38.32 20.20
CA ALA A 6 16.44 -38.25 21.60
C ALA A 6 17.11 -37.08 22.33
N GLU A 7 18.40 -36.85 22.09
CA GLU A 7 19.14 -35.73 22.69
C GLU A 7 18.66 -34.38 22.15
N LYS A 8 18.29 -34.32 20.85
CA LYS A 8 17.67 -33.13 20.25
C LYS A 8 16.33 -32.80 20.91
N GLN A 9 15.49 -33.81 21.15
CA GLN A 9 14.20 -33.62 21.84
C GLN A 9 14.39 -33.18 23.30
N ARG A 10 15.36 -33.76 24.02
CA ARG A 10 15.67 -33.36 25.41
C ARG A 10 16.08 -31.89 25.49
N ARG A 11 17.03 -31.47 24.65
CA ARG A 11 17.46 -30.07 24.53
C ARG A 11 16.35 -29.12 24.10
N TRP A 12 15.42 -29.58 23.28
CA TRP A 12 14.26 -28.77 22.87
C TRP A 12 13.31 -28.56 24.05
N ARG A 13 13.02 -29.60 24.83
CA ARG A 13 12.19 -29.49 26.05
C ARG A 13 12.85 -28.62 27.11
N GLU A 14 14.15 -28.79 27.35
CA GLU A 14 14.94 -27.96 28.26
C GLU A 14 14.89 -26.47 27.88
N ARG A 15 15.12 -26.15 26.59
CA ARG A 15 15.01 -24.76 26.09
C ARG A 15 13.62 -24.17 26.25
N ARG A 16 12.57 -24.98 26.06
CA ARG A 16 11.18 -24.52 26.20
C ARG A 16 10.78 -24.33 27.67
N ALA A 17 11.26 -25.20 28.56
CA ALA A 17 11.06 -25.10 30.00
C ALA A 17 11.82 -23.92 30.62
N ALA A 18 13.01 -23.60 30.10
CA ALA A 18 13.81 -22.46 30.54
C ALA A 18 13.29 -21.09 30.07
N GLY A 19 12.14 -21.05 29.36
CA GLY A 19 11.52 -19.80 28.91
C GLY A 19 12.37 -18.97 27.95
N THR A 20 13.40 -19.57 27.32
CA THR A 20 14.33 -18.83 26.47
C THR A 20 13.58 -18.28 25.26
N PRO A 21 13.53 -16.94 25.06
CA PRO A 21 12.87 -16.38 23.91
C PRO A 21 13.63 -16.82 22.66
N VAL A 22 12.94 -17.55 21.77
CA VAL A 22 13.48 -17.87 20.44
C VAL A 22 13.37 -16.59 19.62
N VAL A 23 14.45 -15.79 19.60
CA VAL A 23 14.55 -14.59 18.76
C VAL A 23 14.53 -15.06 17.30
N ARG A 24 13.37 -14.94 16.66
CA ARG A 24 13.25 -15.08 15.21
C ARG A 24 13.57 -13.72 14.61
N TYR A 25 14.72 -13.60 13.96
CA TYR A 25 14.97 -12.49 13.06
C TYR A 25 14.05 -12.65 11.85
N VAL A 26 12.87 -12.05 11.95
CA VAL A 26 12.00 -11.85 10.78
C VAL A 26 12.65 -10.74 9.97
N LYS A 27 12.85 -10.98 8.66
CA LYS A 27 13.28 -9.93 7.72
C LYS A 27 12.39 -8.71 7.95
N ALA A 28 12.98 -7.56 8.26
CA ALA A 28 12.22 -6.34 8.53
C ALA A 28 11.23 -6.16 7.37
N ALA A 29 9.93 -6.23 7.67
CA ALA A 29 8.92 -5.86 6.69
C ALA A 29 9.25 -4.45 6.20
N GLU A 30 9.02 -4.17 4.92
CA GLU A 30 9.14 -2.80 4.41
C GLU A 30 8.45 -1.84 5.39
N PRO A 31 9.06 -0.67 5.67
CA PRO A 31 8.52 0.26 6.64
C PRO A 31 7.06 0.52 6.28
N LYS A 32 6.16 0.16 7.20
CA LYS A 32 4.73 0.32 6.98
C LYS A 32 4.49 1.81 6.79
N ARG A 33 4.12 2.21 5.56
CA ARG A 33 3.79 3.61 5.27
C ARG A 33 2.71 4.06 6.25
N SER A 34 2.91 5.26 6.79
CA SER A 34 1.96 5.85 7.72
C SER A 34 0.59 6.00 7.11
N ARG A 35 -0.47 6.00 7.93
CA ARG A 35 -1.82 6.26 7.39
C ARG A 35 -1.85 7.55 6.55
N PRO A 36 -1.23 8.67 7.01
CA PRO A 36 -1.10 9.87 6.19
C PRO A 36 -0.29 9.70 4.90
N GLN A 37 0.82 8.95 4.93
CA GLN A 37 1.60 8.67 3.72
C GLN A 37 0.82 7.82 2.72
N ARG A 38 0.04 6.85 3.19
CA ARG A 38 -0.83 6.02 2.34
C ARG A 38 -1.93 6.84 1.69
N TRP A 39 -2.53 7.79 2.42
CA TRP A 39 -3.50 8.72 1.85
C TRP A 39 -2.88 9.56 0.73
N ARG A 40 -1.76 10.25 1.01
CA ARG A 40 -1.08 11.08 0.01
C ARG A 40 -0.67 10.27 -1.22
N ALA A 41 -0.18 9.05 -1.03
CA ALA A 41 0.15 8.16 -2.13
C ALA A 41 -1.09 7.78 -2.96
N ALA A 42 -2.23 7.48 -2.32
CA ALA A 42 -3.46 7.17 -3.02
C ALA A 42 -3.98 8.38 -3.81
N VAL A 43 -3.96 9.58 -3.23
CA VAL A 43 -4.34 10.83 -3.94
C VAL A 43 -3.43 11.08 -5.14
N ALA A 44 -2.12 10.88 -4.99
CA ALA A 44 -1.18 11.00 -6.10
C ALA A 44 -1.50 10.00 -7.23
N THR A 45 -1.76 8.73 -6.91
CA THR A 45 -2.18 7.73 -7.91
C THR A 45 -3.49 8.11 -8.61
N LEU A 46 -4.46 8.66 -7.88
CA LEU A 46 -5.71 9.14 -8.51
C LEU A 46 -5.45 10.29 -9.49
N ARG A 47 -4.55 11.21 -9.15
CA ARG A 47 -4.14 12.32 -10.04
C ARG A 47 -3.44 11.81 -11.31
N GLU A 48 -2.52 10.86 -11.19
CA GLU A 48 -1.86 10.22 -12.34
C GLU A 48 -2.86 9.55 -13.29
N LEU A 49 -3.88 8.87 -12.72
CA LEU A 49 -4.95 8.27 -13.51
C LEU A 49 -5.80 9.34 -14.20
N GLN A 50 -6.18 10.42 -13.50
CA GLN A 50 -6.95 11.51 -14.07
C GLN A 50 -6.21 12.19 -15.23
N GLU A 51 -4.90 12.43 -15.10
CA GLU A 51 -4.06 12.96 -16.18
C GLU A 51 -4.01 12.01 -17.38
N SER A 52 -3.97 10.70 -17.14
CA SER A 52 -4.03 9.69 -18.20
C SER A 52 -5.38 9.73 -18.95
N TYR A 53 -6.49 9.91 -18.22
CA TYR A 53 -7.81 10.07 -18.83
C TYR A 53 -7.98 11.39 -19.56
N GLN A 54 -7.42 12.49 -19.04
CA GLN A 54 -7.33 13.78 -19.74
C GLN A 54 -6.59 13.62 -21.07
N THR A 55 -5.42 13.00 -21.04
CA THR A 55 -4.64 12.71 -22.25
C THR A 55 -5.44 11.89 -23.26
N TRP A 56 -6.21 10.90 -22.80
CA TRP A 56 -7.08 10.13 -23.68
C TRP A 56 -8.19 11.01 -24.28
N ARG A 57 -8.82 11.87 -23.48
CA ARG A 57 -9.85 12.81 -23.95
C ARG A 57 -9.33 13.80 -24.98
N ASP A 58 -8.11 14.32 -24.78
CA ASP A 58 -7.45 15.28 -25.68
C ASP A 58 -7.05 14.66 -27.02
N ASN A 59 -6.79 13.35 -27.04
CA ASN A 59 -6.43 12.60 -28.26
C ASN A 59 -7.64 11.88 -28.89
N LEU A 60 -8.86 12.16 -28.43
CA LEU A 60 -10.05 11.51 -28.95
C LEU A 60 -10.36 12.02 -30.37
N PRO A 61 -10.69 11.15 -31.34
CA PRO A 61 -11.09 11.60 -32.67
C PRO A 61 -12.38 12.42 -32.64
N GLU A 62 -12.49 13.41 -33.51
CA GLU A 62 -13.68 14.28 -33.66
C GLU A 62 -14.98 13.47 -33.83
N SER A 63 -14.92 12.33 -34.53
CA SER A 63 -16.06 11.43 -34.72
C SER A 63 -16.58 10.76 -33.44
N LEU A 64 -15.84 10.84 -32.34
CA LEU A 64 -16.18 10.29 -31.03
C LEU A 64 -16.36 11.36 -29.95
N GLU A 65 -16.27 12.65 -30.29
CA GLU A 65 -16.39 13.75 -29.32
C GLU A 65 -17.73 13.77 -28.58
N ASP A 66 -18.84 13.45 -29.27
CA ASP A 66 -20.19 13.40 -28.69
C ASP A 66 -20.58 11.96 -28.26
N SER A 67 -19.60 11.08 -28.11
CA SER A 67 -19.88 9.69 -27.70
C SER A 67 -20.05 9.55 -26.19
N ALA A 68 -20.75 8.50 -25.76
CA ALA A 68 -20.84 8.14 -24.35
C ALA A 68 -19.46 7.93 -23.68
N THR A 69 -18.43 7.57 -24.46
CA THR A 69 -17.05 7.47 -23.96
C THR A 69 -16.49 8.83 -23.59
N ALA A 70 -16.73 9.86 -24.40
CA ALA A 70 -16.29 11.22 -24.11
C ALA A 70 -16.95 11.77 -22.84
N GLU A 71 -18.26 11.55 -22.68
CA GLU A 71 -18.99 11.94 -21.46
C GLU A 71 -18.42 11.27 -20.20
N LEU A 72 -18.07 9.98 -20.27
CA LEU A 72 -17.46 9.27 -19.16
C LEU A 72 -16.05 9.78 -18.83
N LEU A 73 -15.26 10.13 -19.86
CA LEU A 73 -13.95 10.74 -19.66
C LEU A 73 -14.10 12.10 -18.99
N ASP A 74 -15.01 12.94 -19.46
CA ASP A 74 -15.30 14.25 -18.91
C ASP A 74 -15.77 14.13 -17.45
N ALA A 75 -16.57 13.12 -17.11
CA ALA A 75 -16.97 12.85 -15.73
C ALA A 75 -15.80 12.48 -14.80
N VAL A 76 -14.82 11.72 -15.28
CA VAL A 76 -13.60 11.39 -14.51
C VAL A 76 -12.70 12.61 -14.35
N ILE A 77 -12.54 13.40 -15.41
CA ILE A 77 -11.76 14.64 -15.42
C ILE A 77 -12.37 15.69 -14.47
N ALA A 78 -13.70 15.77 -14.42
CA ALA A 78 -14.41 16.73 -13.56
C ALA A 78 -14.33 16.43 -12.05
N VAL A 79 -13.78 15.27 -11.66
CA VAL A 79 -13.59 14.95 -10.23
C VAL A 79 -12.55 15.89 -9.63
N ASP A 80 -13.00 16.74 -8.69
CA ASP A 80 -12.12 17.64 -7.95
C ASP A 80 -11.31 16.86 -6.89
N LEU A 81 -10.12 16.40 -7.29
CA LEU A 81 -9.19 15.69 -6.41
C LEU A 81 -8.47 16.63 -5.42
N ASP A 82 -8.51 17.95 -5.61
CA ASP A 82 -7.87 18.90 -4.71
C ASP A 82 -8.62 19.00 -3.37
N GLN A 83 -9.91 18.67 -3.36
CA GLN A 83 -10.67 18.48 -2.12
C GLN A 83 -10.12 17.34 -1.23
N LEU A 84 -9.24 16.48 -1.76
CA LEU A 84 -8.61 15.39 -1.00
C LEU A 84 -7.28 15.82 -0.33
N ASP A 85 -6.77 17.02 -0.60
CA ASP A 85 -5.59 17.60 0.05
C ASP A 85 -5.94 18.19 1.43
N ILE A 86 -6.44 17.33 2.33
CA ILE A 86 -6.84 17.70 3.69
C ILE A 86 -5.73 17.47 4.71
N GLU A 87 -5.77 18.23 5.82
CA GLU A 87 -4.89 17.97 6.95
C GLU A 87 -5.30 16.66 7.64
N LEU A 88 -4.42 15.66 7.53
CA LEU A 88 -4.66 14.35 8.14
C LEU A 88 -4.22 14.34 9.60
N PRO A 89 -4.97 13.66 10.47
CA PRO A 89 -4.60 13.53 11.87
C PRO A 89 -3.22 12.87 11.97
N LYS A 90 -2.31 13.53 12.69
CA LYS A 90 -1.02 12.94 13.06
C LYS A 90 -1.33 11.79 14.01
N GLY A 91 -1.16 10.55 13.54
CA GLY A 91 -1.28 9.38 14.40
C GLY A 91 -0.38 9.54 15.62
N PHE A 92 -0.82 9.08 16.79
CA PHE A 92 -0.04 9.11 18.03
C PHE A 92 1.29 8.34 17.85
N GLY A 93 2.34 9.05 17.39
CA GLY A 93 3.76 8.71 17.50
C GLY A 93 4.17 7.26 17.22
N ARG A 94 3.51 6.56 16.30
CA ARG A 94 3.82 5.18 15.92
C ARG A 94 3.54 4.95 14.44
N ASP A 95 4.29 5.64 13.60
CA ASP A 95 4.48 5.26 12.20
C ASP A 95 5.98 5.32 11.88
#